data_AF-A0A4Q4BU06-F1
#
_entry.id   AF-A0A4Q4BU06-F1
#
_cell.length_a   1.000
_cell.length_b   1.000
_cell.length_c   1.000
_cell.angle_alpha   90.00
_cell.angle_beta   90.00
_cell.angle_gamma   90.00
#
_symmetry.space_group_name_H-M   'P 1'
#
loop_
_entity.id
_entity.type
_entity.pdbx_description
1 polymer ?
#
loop_
_entity_poly.entity_id
_entity_poly.type
_entity_poly.pdbx_seq_one_letter_code
_entity_poly.pdbx_strand_id
1 'polypeptide(L)'
;SQIQALNRTAPILPLRPGLPEKVTHDYKRNGTTTLFAALEVATGAVTDQCYDRHGKAEFLDFLKKVARAYPRRELHVVLDNYHTHKHEDIKQWLAKHPRITLHFTPTSGSWLNLVEVFFGIITRQAIRRGSFDSVKQLVTAISTFIDGWNERCHPFIWTKTAEEILPHATRQTSSGA
;
A
#
# COMPACT_ATOMS: atom_id res chain seq x y z
N SER A 1 -2.17 4.61 0.99
CA SER A 1 -1.16 5.31 1.81
C SER A 1 -0.96 6.73 1.32
N GLN A 2 -1.04 7.75 2.18
CA GLN A 2 -0.74 9.15 1.80
C GLN A 2 0.76 9.42 1.90
N ILE A 3 1.34 10.03 0.89
CA ILE A 3 2.78 10.22 0.72
C ILE A 3 3.05 11.70 0.40
N GLN A 4 4.09 12.26 1.03
CA GLN A 4 4.44 13.67 0.91
C GLN A 4 5.62 13.85 -0.05
N ALA A 5 5.53 14.83 -0.96
CA ALA A 5 6.65 15.24 -1.78
C ALA A 5 7.54 16.17 -0.95
N LEU A 6 8.66 15.63 -0.45
CA LEU A 6 9.61 16.37 0.35
C LEU A 6 10.87 16.63 -0.48
N ASN A 7 11.33 17.88 -0.52
CA ASN A 7 12.68 18.21 -0.97
C ASN A 7 13.51 18.67 0.23
N ARG A 8 14.73 18.17 0.36
CA ARG A 8 15.66 18.60 1.40
C ARG A 8 16.30 19.92 1.01
N THR A 9 16.52 20.79 1.98
CA THR A 9 17.18 22.08 1.75
C THR A 9 18.68 21.96 1.47
N ALA A 10 19.31 20.81 1.76
CA ALA A 10 20.69 20.50 1.41
C ALA A 10 20.80 19.15 0.66
N PRO A 11 21.76 19.02 -0.29
CA PRO A 11 21.95 17.78 -1.05
C PRO A 11 22.42 16.62 -0.16
N ILE A 12 21.93 15.40 -0.43
CA ILE A 12 22.45 14.18 0.20
C ILE A 12 23.88 13.97 -0.32
N LEU A 13 24.85 14.03 0.59
CA LEU A 13 26.24 13.79 0.23
C LEU A 13 26.48 12.28 0.07
N PRO A 14 27.21 11.84 -0.97
CA PRO A 14 27.48 10.42 -1.17
C PRO A 14 28.24 9.83 0.02
N LEU A 15 27.93 8.57 0.35
CA LEU A 15 28.69 7.80 1.33
C LEU A 15 30.17 7.77 0.94
N ARG A 16 31.05 8.09 1.89
CA ARG A 16 32.51 7.96 1.75
C ARG A 16 33.02 7.03 2.85
N PRO A 17 34.05 6.20 2.60
CA PRO A 17 34.66 5.39 3.64
C PRO A 17 35.04 6.26 4.86
N GLY A 18 34.57 5.88 6.04
CA GLY A 18 34.81 6.62 7.29
C GLY A 18 33.84 7.78 7.59
N LEU A 19 32.87 8.09 6.72
CA LEU A 19 31.81 9.07 7.01
C LEU A 19 30.42 8.46 6.85
N PRO A 20 29.59 8.43 7.91
CA PRO A 20 28.19 8.06 7.78
C PRO A 20 27.44 9.08 6.91
N GLU A 21 26.40 8.62 6.24
CA GLU A 21 25.49 9.48 5.46
C GLU A 21 24.96 10.61 6.35
N LYS A 22 25.16 11.86 5.92
CA LYS A 22 24.65 13.05 6.62
C LYS A 22 23.43 13.56 5.89
N VAL A 23 22.32 13.66 6.63
CA VAL A 23 21.04 14.13 6.12
C VAL A 23 20.59 15.31 6.97
N THR A 24 20.28 16.45 6.35
CA THR A 24 19.69 17.59 7.06
C THR A 24 18.23 17.29 7.41
N HIS A 25 17.81 17.66 8.62
CA HIS A 25 16.43 17.49 9.07
C HIS A 25 15.46 18.45 8.36
N ASP A 26 15.96 19.59 7.88
CA ASP A 26 15.15 20.61 7.21
C ASP A 26 14.70 20.17 5.81
N TYR A 27 13.41 20.36 5.54
CA TYR A 27 12.79 20.01 4.27
C TYR A 27 11.73 21.04 3.84
N LYS A 28 11.57 21.20 2.53
CA LYS A 28 10.48 21.90 1.87
C LYS A 28 9.42 20.89 1.44
N ARG A 29 8.16 21.23 1.71
CA ARG A 29 6.98 20.43 1.31
C ARG A 29 6.46 20.93 -0.03
N ASN A 30 6.38 20.03 -1.01
CA ASN A 30 5.98 20.32 -2.39
C ASN A 30 4.66 19.63 -2.77
N GLY A 31 3.80 19.36 -1.78
CA GLY A 31 2.48 18.71 -1.95
C GLY A 31 2.43 17.27 -1.45
N THR A 32 1.29 16.62 -1.66
CA THR A 32 1.04 15.22 -1.25
C THR A 32 0.28 14.46 -2.33
N THR A 33 0.51 13.16 -2.42
CA THR A 33 -0.29 12.21 -3.22
C THR A 33 -0.75 11.05 -2.34
N THR A 34 -1.75 10.31 -2.78
CA THR A 34 -2.22 9.08 -2.16
C THR A 34 -1.95 7.92 -3.09
N LEU A 35 -1.07 7.01 -2.68
CA LEU A 35 -0.81 5.75 -3.36
C LEU A 35 -1.80 4.69 -2.88
N PHE A 36 -2.63 4.20 -3.80
CA PHE A 36 -3.33 2.93 -3.63
C PHE A 36 -2.50 1.83 -4.27
N ALA A 37 -2.42 0.68 -3.61
CA ALA A 37 -1.70 -0.48 -4.11
C ALA A 37 -2.45 -1.75 -3.72
N ALA A 38 -2.37 -2.76 -4.58
CA ALA A 38 -2.86 -4.10 -4.37
C ALA A 38 -1.71 -5.06 -4.65
N LEU A 39 -1.31 -5.80 -3.62
CA LEU A 39 -0.27 -6.82 -3.71
C LEU A 39 -0.92 -8.17 -4.04
N GLU A 40 -0.50 -8.80 -5.13
CA GLU A 40 -0.87 -10.17 -5.45
C GLU A 40 -0.04 -11.14 -4.60
N VAL A 41 -0.70 -11.87 -3.69
CA VAL A 41 -0.03 -12.74 -2.71
C VAL A 41 0.79 -13.84 -3.39
N ALA A 42 0.30 -14.39 -4.50
CA ALA A 42 0.90 -15.54 -5.17
C ALA A 42 2.18 -15.23 -5.94
N THR A 43 2.42 -13.96 -6.29
CA THR A 43 3.54 -13.53 -7.15
C THR A 43 4.38 -12.43 -6.51
N GLY A 44 3.80 -11.65 -5.61
CA GLY A 44 4.37 -10.41 -5.09
C GLY A 44 4.23 -9.21 -6.02
N ALA A 45 3.52 -9.36 -7.15
CA ALA A 45 3.27 -8.27 -8.08
C ALA A 45 2.37 -7.21 -7.45
N VAL A 46 2.57 -5.94 -7.82
CA VAL A 46 1.83 -4.80 -7.30
C VAL A 46 1.11 -4.10 -8.43
N THR A 47 -0.22 -3.98 -8.31
CA THR A 47 -1.02 -3.03 -9.08
C THR A 47 -1.20 -1.77 -8.25
N ASP A 48 -0.91 -0.60 -8.79
CA ASP A 48 -0.97 0.66 -8.04
C ASP A 48 -1.69 1.77 -8.79
N GLN A 49 -1.99 2.87 -8.10
CA GLN A 49 -2.38 4.14 -8.68
C GLN A 49 -2.19 5.27 -7.66
N CYS A 50 -1.61 6.39 -8.11
CA CYS A 50 -1.56 7.63 -7.34
C CYS A 50 -2.77 8.52 -7.62
N TYR A 51 -3.32 9.14 -6.57
CA TYR A 51 -4.40 10.12 -6.62
C TYR A 51 -4.06 11.36 -5.78
N ASP A 52 -4.75 12.46 -6.00
CA ASP A 52 -4.56 13.68 -5.19
C ASP A 52 -5.25 13.57 -3.82
N ARG A 53 -6.29 12.74 -3.72
CA ARG A 53 -7.12 12.57 -2.52
C ARG A 53 -7.14 11.13 -2.05
N HIS A 54 -7.48 10.95 -0.79
CA HIS A 54 -7.75 9.64 -0.20
C HIS A 54 -9.23 9.58 0.14
N GLY A 55 -10.03 9.02 -0.76
CA GLY A 55 -11.47 8.97 -0.61
C GLY A 55 -12.11 7.75 -1.25
N LYS A 56 -13.43 7.66 -1.09
CA LYS A 56 -14.25 6.56 -1.60
C LYS A 56 -14.26 6.48 -3.14
N ALA A 57 -14.21 7.63 -3.82
CA ALA A 57 -14.22 7.69 -5.27
C ALA A 57 -12.91 7.13 -5.84
N GLU A 58 -11.79 7.54 -5.25
CA GLU A 58 -10.45 7.07 -5.61
C GLU A 58 -10.29 5.58 -5.30
N PHE A 59 -10.82 5.12 -4.16
CA PHE A 59 -10.82 3.69 -3.84
C PHE A 59 -11.65 2.88 -4.84
N LEU A 60 -12.86 3.32 -5.20
CA LEU A 60 -13.69 2.62 -6.18
C LEU A 60 -13.05 2.60 -7.57
N ASP A 61 -12.44 3.71 -8.00
CA ASP A 61 -11.70 3.75 -9.27
C ASP A 61 -10.50 2.80 -9.24
N PHE A 62 -9.75 2.77 -8.14
CA PHE A 62 -8.66 1.83 -7.97
C PHE A 62 -9.13 0.37 -7.97
N LEU A 63 -10.24 0.07 -7.29
CA LEU A 63 -10.81 -1.28 -7.28
C LEU A 63 -11.26 -1.71 -8.69
N LYS A 64 -11.79 -0.79 -9.50
CA LYS A 64 -12.06 -1.04 -10.93
C LYS A 64 -10.76 -1.31 -11.70
N LYS A 65 -9.67 -0.59 -11.43
CA LYS A 65 -8.36 -0.85 -12.04
C LYS A 65 -7.86 -2.26 -11.73
N VAL A 66 -7.91 -2.67 -10.46
CA VAL A 66 -7.56 -4.04 -10.03
C VAL A 66 -8.46 -5.06 -10.73
N ALA A 67 -9.77 -4.84 -10.77
CA ALA A 67 -10.70 -5.73 -11.45
C ALA A 67 -10.37 -5.89 -12.95
N ARG A 68 -9.95 -4.82 -13.64
CA ARG A 68 -9.52 -4.88 -15.04
C ARG A 68 -8.20 -5.60 -15.25
N ALA A 69 -7.27 -5.51 -14.29
CA ALA A 69 -6.00 -6.24 -14.34
C ALA A 69 -6.21 -7.77 -14.28
N TYR A 70 -7.29 -8.21 -13.61
CA TYR A 70 -7.62 -9.63 -13.44
C TYR A 70 -9.06 -9.94 -13.89
N PRO A 71 -9.39 -9.86 -15.20
CA PRO A 71 -10.78 -9.83 -15.68
C PRO A 71 -11.53 -11.17 -15.55
N ARG A 72 -10.80 -12.29 -15.50
CA ARG A 72 -11.36 -13.67 -15.52
C ARG A 72 -11.05 -14.47 -14.26
N ARG A 73 -10.72 -13.79 -13.16
CA ARG A 73 -10.41 -14.42 -11.88
C ARG A 73 -11.44 -14.00 -10.83
N GLU A 74 -11.72 -14.92 -9.92
CA GLU A 74 -12.32 -14.57 -8.64
C GLU A 74 -11.29 -13.80 -7.82
N LEU A 75 -11.70 -12.68 -7.24
CA LEU A 75 -10.85 -11.76 -6.51
C LEU A 75 -11.27 -11.71 -5.05
N HIS A 76 -10.41 -12.20 -4.19
CA HIS A 76 -10.49 -11.99 -2.75
C HIS A 76 -9.55 -10.87 -2.36
N VAL A 77 -10.11 -9.70 -2.04
CA VAL A 77 -9.34 -8.51 -1.70
C VAL A 77 -9.36 -8.33 -0.19
N VAL A 78 -8.20 -8.49 0.44
CA VAL A 78 -8.03 -8.25 1.88
C VAL A 78 -7.72 -6.77 2.11
N LEU A 79 -8.49 -6.12 2.98
CA LEU A 79 -8.42 -4.70 3.28
C LEU A 79 -8.36 -4.48 4.79
N ASP A 80 -7.85 -3.32 5.20
CA ASP A 80 -8.02 -2.83 6.57
C ASP A 80 -9.48 -2.39 6.84
N ASN A 81 -9.78 -1.96 8.05
CA ASN A 81 -11.13 -1.52 8.43
C ASN A 81 -11.46 -0.06 8.06
N TYR A 82 -10.76 0.54 7.11
CA TYR A 82 -11.01 1.93 6.75
C TYR A 82 -12.44 2.14 6.25
N HIS A 83 -13.11 3.16 6.80
CA HIS A 83 -14.55 3.37 6.62
C HIS A 83 -14.96 3.56 5.15
N THR A 84 -14.06 4.08 4.32
CA THR A 84 -14.37 4.33 2.89
C THR A 84 -14.71 3.05 2.16
N HIS A 85 -14.15 1.89 2.54
CA HIS A 85 -14.42 0.60 1.91
C HIS A 85 -15.87 0.12 2.09
N LYS A 86 -16.59 0.66 3.08
CA LYS A 86 -17.93 0.22 3.48
C LYS A 86 -19.03 1.17 2.96
N HIS A 87 -18.68 2.14 2.11
CA HIS A 87 -19.63 3.09 1.55
C HIS A 87 -20.62 2.42 0.58
N GLU A 88 -21.83 2.95 0.50
CA GLU A 88 -22.93 2.36 -0.27
C GLU A 88 -22.61 2.23 -1.77
N ASP A 89 -22.03 3.25 -2.38
CA ASP A 89 -21.59 3.23 -3.79
C ASP A 89 -20.67 2.03 -4.12
N ILE A 90 -19.82 1.62 -3.17
CA ILE A 90 -18.93 0.46 -3.34
C ILE A 90 -19.71 -0.84 -3.23
N LYS A 91 -20.62 -0.95 -2.25
CA LYS A 91 -21.50 -2.12 -2.10
C LYS A 91 -22.36 -2.33 -3.34
N GLN A 92 -22.96 -1.26 -3.87
CA GLN A 92 -23.76 -1.30 -5.09
C GLN A 92 -22.94 -1.73 -6.31
N TRP A 93 -21.69 -1.28 -6.39
CA TRP A 93 -20.80 -1.73 -7.46
C TRP A 93 -20.42 -3.21 -7.30
N LEU A 94 -20.07 -3.66 -6.10
CA LEU A 94 -19.74 -5.06 -5.81
C LEU A 94 -20.91 -6.01 -6.08
N ALA A 95 -22.15 -5.60 -5.78
CA ALA A 95 -23.35 -6.38 -6.10
C ALA A 95 -23.49 -6.69 -7.61
N LYS A 96 -22.95 -5.81 -8.46
CA LYS A 96 -22.90 -6.00 -9.93
C LYS A 96 -21.67 -6.79 -10.39
N HIS A 97 -20.71 -7.06 -9.50
CA HIS A 97 -19.43 -7.72 -9.78
C HIS A 97 -19.21 -8.88 -8.80
N PRO A 98 -20.02 -9.96 -8.86
CA PRO A 98 -20.03 -11.03 -7.85
C PRO A 98 -18.72 -11.82 -7.74
N ARG A 99 -17.82 -11.69 -8.72
CA ARG A 99 -16.47 -12.27 -8.67
C ARG A 99 -15.52 -11.58 -7.69
N ILE A 100 -15.92 -10.47 -7.08
CA ILE A 100 -15.07 -9.66 -6.20
C ILE A 100 -15.64 -9.72 -4.78
N THR A 101 -14.88 -10.30 -3.87
CA THR A 101 -15.19 -10.38 -2.46
C THR A 101 -14.19 -9.56 -1.66
N LEU A 102 -14.68 -8.62 -0.84
CA LEU A 102 -13.85 -7.88 0.09
C LEU A 102 -13.81 -8.60 1.44
N HIS A 103 -12.60 -8.84 1.95
CA HIS A 103 -12.34 -9.36 3.28
C HIS A 103 -11.71 -8.25 4.12
N PHE A 104 -12.15 -8.12 5.37
CA PHE A 104 -11.61 -7.12 6.28
C PHE A 104 -10.76 -7.78 7.35
N THR A 105 -9.56 -7.26 7.60
CA THR A 105 -8.73 -7.75 8.70
C THR A 105 -9.45 -7.57 10.03
N PRO A 106 -9.22 -8.42 11.04
CA PRO A 106 -9.73 -8.19 12.39
C PRO A 106 -9.32 -6.83 12.96
N THR A 107 -10.08 -6.31 13.91
CA THR A 107 -9.67 -5.12 14.68
C THR A 107 -8.31 -5.38 15.33
N SER A 108 -7.39 -4.43 15.21
CA SER A 108 -5.98 -4.57 15.65
C SER A 108 -5.14 -5.60 14.87
N GLY A 109 -5.68 -6.16 13.79
CA GLY A 109 -5.01 -7.13 12.92
C GLY A 109 -4.38 -6.53 11.67
N SER A 110 -4.00 -5.25 11.66
CA SER A 110 -3.45 -4.59 10.45
C SER A 110 -2.16 -5.24 9.95
N TRP A 111 -1.40 -5.91 10.82
CA TRP A 111 -0.22 -6.68 10.45
C TRP A 111 -0.52 -7.85 9.48
N LEU A 112 -1.78 -8.26 9.35
CA LEU A 112 -2.22 -9.25 8.35
C LEU A 112 -2.32 -8.66 6.94
N ASN A 113 -2.29 -7.34 6.81
CA ASN A 113 -2.39 -6.64 5.54
C ASN A 113 -1.02 -6.53 4.86
N LEU A 114 -0.63 -7.52 4.05
CA LEU A 114 0.71 -7.60 3.43
C LEU A 114 1.08 -6.38 2.58
N VAL A 115 0.10 -5.66 2.01
CA VAL A 115 0.40 -4.44 1.26
C VAL A 115 1.01 -3.35 2.15
N GLU A 116 0.77 -3.37 3.47
CA GLU A 116 1.44 -2.46 4.41
C GLU A 116 2.94 -2.73 4.51
N VAL A 117 3.36 -3.99 4.40
CA VAL A 117 4.78 -4.36 4.31
C VAL A 117 5.40 -3.75 3.06
N PHE A 118 4.70 -3.87 1.91
CA PHE A 118 5.11 -3.24 0.67
C PHE A 118 5.21 -1.71 0.79
N PHE A 119 4.22 -1.06 1.41
CA PHE A 119 4.29 0.38 1.69
C PHE A 119 5.51 0.76 2.54
N GLY A 120 5.89 -0.08 3.51
CA GLY A 120 7.13 0.09 4.26
C GLY A 120 8.39 0.00 3.38
N ILE A 121 8.42 -0.94 2.43
CA ILE A 121 9.54 -1.15 1.51
C ILE A 121 9.73 0.07 0.59
N ILE A 122 8.70 0.47 -0.17
CA ILE A 122 8.79 1.62 -1.07
C ILE A 122 9.09 2.91 -0.32
N THR A 123 8.57 3.05 0.91
CA THR A 123 8.88 4.19 1.77
C THR A 123 10.36 4.26 2.10
N ARG A 124 10.98 3.15 2.51
CA ARG A 124 12.40 3.12 2.89
C ARG A 124 13.34 3.23 1.69
N GLN A 125 12.98 2.63 0.56
CA GLN A 125 13.89 2.48 -0.58
C GLN A 125 13.78 3.61 -1.61
N ALA A 126 12.58 4.12 -1.88
CA ALA A 126 12.37 5.16 -2.89
C ALA A 126 12.02 6.51 -2.27
N ILE A 127 11.02 6.55 -1.37
CA ILE A 127 10.42 7.82 -0.94
C ILE A 127 11.33 8.56 0.05
N ARG A 128 11.82 7.88 1.10
CA ARG A 128 12.70 8.52 2.09
C ARG A 128 14.07 8.85 1.54
N ARG A 129 14.55 8.14 0.52
CA ARG A 129 15.86 8.41 -0.11
C ARG A 129 15.80 9.48 -1.19
N GLY A 130 14.63 9.71 -1.78
CA GLY A 130 14.43 10.75 -2.78
C GLY A 130 14.32 12.16 -2.20
N SER A 131 14.56 13.13 -3.08
CA SER A 131 14.22 14.54 -2.93
C SER A 131 13.33 14.93 -4.10
N PHE A 132 12.15 15.50 -3.83
CA PHE A 132 11.13 15.75 -4.86
C PHE A 132 10.69 17.21 -4.85
N ASP A 133 10.92 17.92 -5.95
CA ASP A 133 10.51 19.32 -6.15
C ASP A 133 9.03 19.47 -6.47
N SER A 134 8.34 18.37 -6.79
CA SER A 134 6.91 18.36 -7.10
C SER A 134 6.28 17.00 -6.83
N VAL A 135 4.95 16.99 -6.69
CA VAL A 135 4.16 15.75 -6.67
C VAL A 135 4.38 14.92 -7.93
N LYS A 136 4.54 15.54 -9.10
CA LYS A 136 4.79 14.83 -10.37
C LYS A 136 6.07 14.00 -10.32
N GLN A 137 7.16 14.57 -9.78
CA GLN A 137 8.42 13.83 -9.60
C GLN A 137 8.26 12.67 -8.60
N LEU A 138 7.54 12.90 -7.49
CA LEU A 138 7.26 11.84 -6.53
C LEU A 138 6.46 10.68 -7.17
N VAL A 139 5.41 10.99 -7.92
CA VAL A 139 4.59 9.97 -8.62
C VAL A 139 5.43 9.22 -9.65
N THR A 140 6.31 9.92 -10.39
CA THR A 140 7.22 9.27 -11.34
C THR A 140 8.16 8.30 -10.63
N ALA A 141 8.76 8.71 -9.51
CA ALA A 141 9.65 7.84 -8.74
C ALA A 141 8.92 6.64 -8.13
N ILE A 142 7.67 6.81 -7.70
CA ILE A 142 6.81 5.71 -7.23
C ILE A 142 6.57 4.71 -8.39
N SER A 143 6.15 5.20 -9.55
CA SER A 143 5.93 4.35 -10.74
C SER A 143 7.19 3.59 -11.12
N THR A 144 8.32 4.28 -11.28
CA THR A 144 9.60 3.64 -11.63
C THR A 144 10.02 2.58 -10.63
N PHE A 145 9.80 2.82 -9.33
CA PHE A 145 10.10 1.83 -8.30
C PHE A 145 9.19 0.59 -8.43
N ILE A 146 7.90 0.79 -8.65
CA ILE A 146 6.91 -0.30 -8.76
C ILE A 146 7.14 -1.11 -10.04
N ASP A 147 7.45 -0.45 -11.16
CA ASP A 147 7.79 -1.12 -12.42
C ASP A 147 9.02 -2.02 -12.24
N GLY A 148 10.12 -1.47 -11.69
CA GLY A 148 11.33 -2.25 -11.41
C GLY A 148 11.19 -3.26 -10.26
N TRP A 149 10.17 -3.13 -9.42
CA TRP A 149 9.78 -4.14 -8.44
C TRP A 149 9.07 -5.30 -9.14
N ASN A 150 8.07 -5.02 -9.97
CA ASN A 150 7.26 -6.01 -10.68
C ASN A 150 8.08 -6.87 -11.65
N GLU A 151 9.17 -6.34 -12.21
CA GLU A 151 10.12 -7.13 -13.02
C GLU A 151 10.83 -8.25 -12.23
N ARG A 152 10.93 -8.13 -10.90
CA ARG A 152 11.72 -9.01 -10.03
C ARG A 152 10.94 -9.46 -8.79
N CYS A 153 9.63 -9.26 -8.77
CA CYS A 153 8.83 -9.49 -7.59
C CYS A 153 8.81 -10.98 -7.24
N HIS A 154 8.72 -11.26 -5.95
CA HIS A 154 8.54 -12.59 -5.45
C HIS A 154 7.48 -12.57 -4.34
N PRO A 155 6.82 -13.71 -4.08
CA PRO A 155 5.78 -13.79 -3.06
C PRO A 155 6.30 -13.34 -1.69
N PHE A 156 5.40 -12.75 -0.91
CA PHE A 156 5.67 -12.46 0.49
C PHE A 156 5.37 -13.71 1.29
N ILE A 157 6.40 -14.25 1.95
CA ILE A 157 6.29 -15.49 2.70
C ILE A 157 5.86 -15.16 4.13
N TRP A 158 4.73 -15.71 4.54
CA TRP A 158 4.33 -15.72 5.94
C TRP A 158 5.29 -16.60 6.74
N THR A 159 5.86 -16.04 7.80
CA THR A 159 6.75 -16.79 8.70
C THR A 159 5.98 -17.61 9.73
N LYS A 160 4.71 -17.26 9.97
CA LYS A 160 3.80 -17.98 10.87
C LYS A 160 2.74 -18.73 10.07
N THR A 161 2.41 -19.92 10.53
CA THR A 161 1.32 -20.75 9.99
C THR A 161 -0.05 -20.16 10.32
N ALA A 162 -1.10 -20.61 9.63
CA ALA A 162 -2.46 -20.16 9.91
C ALA A 162 -2.87 -20.54 11.35
N GLU A 163 -2.47 -21.72 11.82
CA GLU A 163 -2.72 -22.25 13.16
C GLU A 163 -2.10 -21.36 14.25
N GLU A 164 -0.93 -20.77 13.98
CA GLU A 164 -0.28 -19.82 14.89
C GLU A 164 -0.90 -18.42 14.81
N ILE A 165 -1.45 -18.02 13.65
CA ILE A 165 -2.02 -16.69 13.43
C ILE A 165 -3.44 -16.59 13.99
N LEU A 166 -4.29 -17.58 13.73
CA LEU A 166 -5.72 -17.54 14.02
C LEU A 166 -6.03 -17.22 15.50
N PRO A 167 -5.37 -17.83 16.51
CA PRO A 167 -5.62 -17.53 17.92
C PRO A 167 -5.39 -16.07 18.30
N HIS A 168 -4.47 -15.37 17.62
CA HIS A 168 -4.17 -13.96 17.86
C HIS A 168 -5.00 -13.01 16.99
N ALA A 169 -5.58 -13.52 15.91
CA ALA A 169 -6.41 -12.76 14.97
C ALA A 169 -7.89 -12.75 15.37
N THR A 170 -8.38 -13.81 16.02
CA THR A 170 -9.74 -13.88 16.56
C THR A 170 -9.77 -13.40 18.01
N ARG A 171 -10.55 -12.36 18.29
CA ARG A 171 -10.86 -11.96 19.67
C ARG A 171 -11.55 -13.15 20.35
N GLN A 172 -10.96 -13.72 21.41
CA GLN A 172 -11.68 -14.66 22.26
C GLN A 172 -12.91 -13.93 22.81
N THR A 173 -14.11 -14.42 22.50
CA THR A 173 -15.33 -13.97 23.16
C THR A 173 -15.31 -14.47 24.61
N SER A 174 -14.67 -13.72 25.49
CA SER A 174 -14.85 -13.91 26.93
C SER A 174 -16.20 -13.29 27.32
N SER A 175 -17.29 -14.02 27.11
CA SER A 175 -18.60 -13.79 27.74
C SER A 175 -19.39 -15.10 27.68
N GLY A 176 -19.07 -16.03 28.58
CA GLY A 176 -19.93 -17.15 28.92
C GLY A 176 -20.65 -16.84 30.23
N ALA A 177 -21.98 -17.02 30.20
CA ALA A 177 -22.95 -17.09 31.30
C ALA A 177 -23.13 -15.86 32.21
#